data_AF-A0A845RJ21-F1
#
_entry.id   AF-A0A845RJ21-F1
#
_cell.length_a   1.000
_cell.length_b   1.000
_cell.length_c   1.000
_cell.angle_alpha   90.00
_cell.angle_beta   90.00
_cell.angle_gamma   90.00
#
_symmetry.space_group_name_H-M   'P 1'
#
loop_
_entity.id
_entity.type
_entity.pdbx_description
1 polymer ?
#
loop_
_entity_poly.entity_id
_entity_poly.type
_entity_poly.pdbx_seq_one_letter_code
_entity_poly.pdbx_strand_id
1 'polypeptide(L)'
;MAYVPVPKDLSKVKTKVAFNLTKRQIVCFAAALLFGLPLFFLLKDSTGTSLASMAMIAVMLPCFLFAMYEKHGQPLEVVVKNIIQTKFIAPKERPYRTDNLYSVLERQRKLEKEVSAIAKGNTKKQRGGKRKA
;
A
#
# COMPACT_ATOMS: atom_id res chain seq x y z
N MET A 1 -11.53 -41.40 -4.49
CA MET A 1 -11.20 -39.96 -4.61
C MET A 1 -9.69 -39.83 -4.65
N ALA A 2 -9.11 -39.38 -5.76
CA ALA A 2 -7.66 -39.18 -5.86
C ALA A 2 -7.26 -37.97 -5.01
N TYR A 3 -6.63 -38.22 -3.87
CA TYR A 3 -6.18 -37.17 -2.96
C TYR A 3 -4.89 -36.55 -3.53
N VAL A 4 -5.04 -35.45 -4.26
CA VAL A 4 -3.89 -34.64 -4.67
C VAL A 4 -3.40 -33.91 -3.41
N PRO A 5 -2.10 -34.03 -3.04
CA PRO A 5 -1.55 -33.32 -1.91
C PRO A 5 -1.41 -31.83 -2.27
N VAL A 6 -2.53 -31.12 -2.27
CA VAL A 6 -2.53 -29.66 -2.37
C VAL A 6 -2.14 -29.13 -0.99
N PRO A 7 -1.07 -28.34 -0.87
CA PRO A 7 -0.75 -27.70 0.38
C PRO A 7 -1.94 -26.84 0.82
N LYS A 8 -2.48 -27.12 2.01
CA LYS A 8 -3.69 -26.46 2.53
C LYS A 8 -3.55 -24.94 2.67
N ASP A 9 -2.30 -24.42 2.71
CA ASP A 9 -1.99 -23.00 2.79
C ASP A 9 -1.05 -22.56 1.65
N LEU A 10 -1.59 -21.97 0.60
CA LEU A 10 -0.81 -21.39 -0.50
C LEU A 10 0.11 -20.24 -0.05
N SER A 11 -0.22 -19.59 1.08
CA SER A 11 0.58 -18.54 1.72
C SER A 11 1.89 -19.02 2.34
N LYS A 12 2.08 -20.33 2.52
CA LYS A 12 3.36 -20.91 2.99
C LYS A 12 4.37 -21.12 1.85
N VAL A 13 3.94 -21.05 0.60
CA VAL A 13 4.82 -21.19 -0.57
C VAL A 13 5.58 -19.87 -0.75
N LYS A 14 6.78 -19.80 -0.17
CA LYS A 14 7.67 -18.63 -0.33
C LYS A 14 8.16 -18.59 -1.76
N THR A 15 7.78 -17.55 -2.49
CA THR A 15 8.30 -17.30 -3.84
C THR A 15 9.78 -16.92 -3.73
N LYS A 16 10.65 -17.82 -4.22
CA LYS A 16 12.09 -17.61 -4.29
C LYS A 16 12.40 -16.98 -5.65
N VAL A 17 12.99 -15.79 -5.65
CA VAL A 17 13.02 -14.93 -6.84
C VAL A 17 14.35 -15.03 -7.57
N ALA A 18 15.45 -15.09 -6.82
CA ALA A 18 16.79 -15.34 -7.36
C ALA A 18 17.63 -16.05 -6.30
N PHE A 19 18.56 -16.93 -6.71
CA PHE A 19 19.51 -17.61 -5.82
C PHE A 19 18.90 -18.33 -4.61
N ASN A 20 17.70 -18.89 -4.71
CA ASN A 20 17.02 -19.57 -3.59
C ASN A 20 16.64 -18.61 -2.43
N LEU A 21 16.71 -17.28 -2.64
CA LEU A 21 16.41 -16.25 -1.65
C LEU A 21 15.06 -15.57 -1.91
N THR A 22 14.46 -15.09 -0.81
CA THR A 22 13.22 -14.29 -0.84
C THR A 22 13.52 -12.83 -1.19
N LYS A 23 12.55 -12.10 -1.76
CA LYS A 23 12.73 -10.68 -2.14
C LYS A 23 13.27 -9.82 -0.99
N ARG A 24 12.83 -10.09 0.24
CA ARG A 24 13.24 -9.37 1.46
C ARG A 24 14.70 -9.59 1.81
N GLN A 25 15.19 -10.82 1.64
CA GLN A 25 16.61 -11.12 1.85
C GLN A 25 17.48 -10.35 0.88
N ILE A 26 17.09 -10.26 -0.40
CA ILE A 26 17.85 -9.51 -1.41
C ILE A 26 17.92 -8.03 -1.05
N VAL A 27 16.79 -7.40 -0.68
CA VAL A 27 16.77 -5.98 -0.30
C VAL A 27 17.63 -5.72 0.95
N CYS A 28 17.54 -6.59 1.95
CA CYS A 28 18.30 -6.41 3.18
C CYS A 28 19.79 -6.69 3.00
N PHE A 29 20.18 -7.68 2.18
CA PHE A 29 21.56 -7.92 1.80
C PHE A 29 22.14 -6.78 0.96
N ALA A 30 21.35 -6.23 0.02
CA ALA A 30 21.76 -5.07 -0.76
C ALA A 30 22.04 -3.86 0.14
N ALA A 31 21.14 -3.56 1.09
CA ALA A 31 21.36 -2.49 2.07
C ALA A 31 22.58 -2.78 2.96
N ALA A 32 22.71 -4.01 3.48
CA ALA A 32 23.83 -4.40 4.31
C ALA A 32 25.18 -4.25 3.59
N LEU A 33 25.27 -4.61 2.30
CA LEU A 33 26.48 -4.40 1.50
C LEU A 33 26.75 -2.92 1.24
N LEU A 34 25.71 -2.14 0.94
CA LEU A 34 25.82 -0.70 0.70
C LEU A 34 26.35 0.07 1.90
N PHE A 35 25.99 -0.32 3.12
CA PHE A 35 26.50 0.33 4.34
C PHE A 35 27.76 -0.35 4.87
N GLY A 36 27.83 -1.68 4.84
CA GLY A 36 28.93 -2.45 5.43
C GLY A 36 30.25 -2.30 4.68
N LEU A 37 30.24 -2.25 3.34
CA LEU A 37 31.47 -2.09 2.56
C LEU A 37 32.11 -0.72 2.76
N PRO A 38 31.40 0.42 2.61
CA PRO A 38 31.99 1.74 2.88
C PRO A 38 32.48 1.88 4.32
N LEU A 39 31.70 1.38 5.28
CA LEU A 39 32.05 1.45 6.70
C LEU A 39 33.30 0.63 7.01
N PHE A 40 33.47 -0.52 6.36
CA PHE A 40 34.71 -1.30 6.45
C PHE A 40 35.91 -0.60 5.84
N PHE A 41 35.79 -0.01 4.64
CA PHE A 41 36.92 0.70 4.02
C PHE A 41 37.35 1.91 4.86
N LEU A 42 36.40 2.65 5.44
CA LEU A 42 36.71 3.79 6.32
C LEU A 42 37.40 3.37 7.63
N LEU A 43 36.96 2.27 8.27
CA LEU A 43 37.60 1.82 9.51
C LEU A 43 38.89 1.02 9.27
N LYS A 44 39.03 0.37 8.12
CA LYS A 44 40.22 -0.45 7.79
C LYS A 44 41.50 0.36 7.86
N ASP A 45 41.46 1.62 7.45
CA ASP A 45 42.64 2.49 7.40
C ASP A 45 43.07 3.01 8.79
N SER A 46 42.19 2.94 9.80
CA SER A 46 42.44 3.51 11.14
C SER A 46 42.62 2.47 12.26
N THR A 47 41.87 1.37 12.26
CA THR A 47 41.77 0.46 13.44
C THR A 47 42.17 -0.99 13.16
N GLY A 48 42.69 -1.27 11.96
CA GLY A 48 43.12 -2.61 11.57
C GLY A 48 41.96 -3.50 11.11
N THR A 49 42.30 -4.49 10.29
CA THR A 49 41.33 -5.34 9.56
C THR A 49 40.43 -6.17 10.48
N SER A 50 40.92 -6.60 11.64
CA SER A 50 40.16 -7.39 12.63
C SER A 50 39.04 -6.58 13.30
N LEU A 51 39.32 -5.35 13.75
CA LEU A 51 38.32 -4.49 14.38
C LEU A 51 37.29 -3.97 13.37
N ALA A 52 37.76 -3.58 12.17
CA ALA A 52 36.90 -3.14 11.08
C ALA A 52 35.92 -4.25 10.62
N SER A 53 36.37 -5.51 10.56
CA SER A 53 35.51 -6.65 10.20
C SER A 53 34.48 -6.98 11.30
N MET A 54 34.85 -6.89 12.58
CA MET A 54 33.88 -7.04 13.68
C MET A 54 32.81 -5.94 13.64
N ALA A 55 33.20 -4.68 13.36
CA ALA A 55 32.27 -3.58 13.19
C ALA A 55 31.32 -3.81 11.99
N MET A 56 31.85 -4.31 10.86
CA MET A 56 31.02 -4.67 9.71
C MET A 56 29.97 -5.72 10.08
N ILE A 57 30.37 -6.80 10.77
CA ILE A 57 29.44 -7.86 11.20
C ILE A 57 28.38 -7.31 12.16
N ALA A 58 28.77 -6.48 13.12
CA ALA A 58 27.84 -5.86 14.06
C ALA A 58 26.77 -5.01 13.37
N VAL A 59 27.10 -4.35 12.26
CA VAL A 59 26.14 -3.57 11.45
C VAL A 59 25.27 -4.48 10.57
N MET A 60 25.84 -5.55 9.99
CA MET A 60 25.11 -6.45 9.10
C MET A 60 24.14 -7.38 9.85
N LEU A 61 24.47 -7.80 11.07
CA LEU A 61 23.69 -8.74 11.88
C LEU A 61 22.24 -8.28 12.17
N PRO A 62 21.96 -7.03 12.59
CA PRO A 62 20.58 -6.57 12.75
C PRO A 62 19.80 -6.56 11.44
N CYS A 63 20.41 -6.14 10.31
CA CYS A 63 19.77 -6.25 8.99
C CYS A 63 19.42 -7.71 8.65
N PHE A 64 20.33 -8.65 8.90
CA PHE A 64 20.06 -10.07 8.66
C PHE A 64 18.90 -10.60 9.52
N LEU A 65 18.81 -10.20 10.79
CA LEU A 65 17.67 -10.52 11.65
C LEU A 65 16.37 -9.97 11.09
N PHE A 66 16.34 -8.71 10.61
CA PHE A 66 15.16 -8.14 9.95
C PHE A 66 14.77 -8.88 8.67
N ALA A 67 15.74 -9.42 7.93
CA ALA A 67 15.49 -10.22 6.73
C ALA A 67 14.83 -11.57 7.05
N MET A 68 15.25 -12.22 8.14
CA MET A 68 14.70 -13.50 8.60
C MET A 68 13.45 -13.38 9.48
N TYR A 69 13.20 -12.20 10.06
CA TYR A 69 12.14 -12.05 11.02
C TYR A 69 10.77 -12.07 10.35
N GLU A 70 9.96 -13.05 10.74
CA GLU A 70 8.56 -13.21 10.38
C GLU A 70 7.77 -13.37 11.69
N LYS A 71 6.84 -12.46 11.97
CA LYS A 71 5.93 -12.60 13.12
C LYS A 71 4.60 -13.13 12.60
N HIS A 72 4.16 -14.28 13.13
CA HIS A 72 2.89 -14.91 12.75
C HIS A 72 2.73 -15.16 11.24
N GLY A 73 3.84 -15.40 10.53
CA GLY A 73 3.84 -15.58 9.07
C GLY A 73 3.67 -14.28 8.27
N GLN A 74 3.62 -13.13 8.94
CA GLN A 74 3.58 -11.82 8.28
C GLN A 74 4.96 -11.14 8.37
N PRO A 75 5.45 -10.61 7.25
CA PRO A 75 6.68 -9.86 7.24
C PRO A 75 6.45 -8.44 7.79
N LEU A 76 7.50 -7.84 8.36
CA LEU A 76 7.39 -6.55 9.04
C LEU A 76 6.89 -5.43 8.14
N GLU A 77 7.19 -5.45 6.84
CA GLU A 77 6.72 -4.42 5.92
C GLU A 77 5.19 -4.38 5.84
N VAL A 78 4.55 -5.55 5.90
CA VAL A 78 3.08 -5.67 5.90
C VAL A 78 2.50 -5.15 7.21
N VAL A 79 3.15 -5.47 8.34
CA VAL A 79 2.73 -4.97 9.65
C VAL A 79 2.83 -3.45 9.70
N VAL A 80 3.95 -2.87 9.24
CA VAL A 80 4.15 -1.42 9.18
C VAL A 80 3.14 -0.77 8.24
N LYS A 81 2.90 -1.35 7.05
CA LYS A 81 1.87 -0.85 6.13
C LYS A 81 0.50 -0.82 6.78
N ASN A 82 0.13 -1.87 7.52
CA ASN A 82 -1.14 -1.93 8.24
C ASN A 82 -1.21 -0.88 9.36
N ILE A 83 -0.11 -0.67 10.09
CA ILE A 83 -0.02 0.38 11.11
C ILE A 83 -0.20 1.76 10.48
N ILE A 84 0.48 2.03 9.37
CA ILE A 84 0.39 3.32 8.67
C ILE A 84 -1.02 3.54 8.13
N GLN A 85 -1.58 2.51 7.50
CA GLN A 85 -2.92 2.60 6.92
C GLN A 85 -3.98 2.85 7.98
N THR A 86 -3.89 2.20 9.14
CA THR A 86 -4.85 2.37 10.22
C THR A 86 -4.65 3.66 11.03
N LYS A 87 -3.42 4.13 11.19
CA LYS A 87 -3.11 5.32 12.00
C LYS A 87 -3.16 6.63 11.21
N PHE A 88 -2.75 6.64 9.94
CA PHE A 88 -2.57 7.87 9.17
C PHE A 88 -3.53 8.01 7.99
N ILE A 89 -3.80 6.92 7.26
CA ILE A 89 -4.55 7.00 6.00
C ILE A 89 -6.06 6.84 6.22
N ALA A 90 -6.46 5.88 7.05
CA ALA A 90 -7.86 5.61 7.29
C ALA A 90 -8.47 6.67 8.24
N PRO A 91 -9.58 7.32 7.86
CA PRO A 91 -10.26 8.26 8.73
C PRO A 91 -10.75 7.53 9.99
N LYS A 92 -10.52 8.15 11.15
CA LYS A 92 -10.84 7.57 12.47
C LYS A 92 -12.34 7.42 12.67
N GLU A 93 -13.11 8.34 12.11
CA GLU A 93 -14.54 8.17 11.96
C GLU A 93 -14.79 7.32 10.72
N ARG A 94 -15.42 6.16 10.93
CA ARG A 94 -16.01 5.33 9.87
C ARG A 94 -17.52 5.57 9.87
N PRO A 95 -18.01 6.75 9.45
CA PRO A 95 -19.45 6.99 9.40
C PRO A 95 -20.04 5.99 8.42
N TYR A 96 -20.97 5.16 8.91
CA TYR A 96 -21.74 4.27 8.06
C TYR A 96 -22.58 5.13 7.12
N ARG A 97 -22.18 5.18 5.85
CA ARG A 97 -23.00 5.75 4.78
C ARG A 97 -23.63 4.60 4.01
N THR A 98 -24.93 4.45 4.19
CA THR A 98 -25.75 3.53 3.43
C THR A 98 -26.34 4.29 2.25
N ASP A 99 -25.98 3.91 1.03
CA ASP A 99 -26.64 4.45 -0.16
C ASP A 99 -27.89 3.64 -0.44
N ASN A 100 -29.00 4.07 0.16
CA ASN A 100 -30.29 3.38 0.06
C ASN A 100 -30.98 3.69 -1.27
N LEU A 101 -31.90 2.82 -1.71
CA LEU A 101 -32.75 3.04 -2.90
C LEU A 101 -33.40 4.44 -2.94
N TYR A 102 -33.82 4.94 -1.78
CA TYR A 102 -34.42 6.27 -1.65
C TYR A 102 -33.45 7.41 -2.03
N SER A 103 -32.14 7.28 -1.77
CA SER A 103 -31.15 8.32 -2.12
C SER A 103 -30.99 8.45 -3.64
N VAL A 104 -31.19 7.35 -4.38
CA VAL A 104 -31.18 7.34 -5.85
C VAL A 104 -32.45 7.99 -6.40
N LEU A 105 -33.61 7.67 -5.83
CA LEU A 105 -34.89 8.27 -6.23
C LEU A 105 -34.91 9.78 -6.00
N GLU A 106 -34.35 10.27 -4.89
CA GLU A 106 -34.24 11.71 -4.62
C GLU A 106 -33.34 12.43 -5.63
N ARG A 107 -32.23 11.82 -6.05
CA ARG A 107 -31.34 12.36 -7.08
C ARG A 107 -32.06 12.45 -8.43
N GLN A 108 -32.79 11.41 -8.84
CA GLN A 108 -33.61 11.44 -10.06
C GLN A 108 -34.65 12.57 -10.00
N ARG A 109 -35.34 12.71 -8.87
CA ARG A 109 -36.37 13.74 -8.68
C ARG A 109 -35.80 15.17 -8.73
N LYS A 110 -34.58 15.39 -8.22
CA LYS A 110 -33.89 16.69 -8.33
C LYS A 110 -33.51 17.00 -9.77
N LEU A 111 -32.90 16.05 -10.47
CA LEU A 111 -32.52 16.20 -11.88
C LEU A 111 -33.74 16.52 -12.77
N GLU A 112 -34.85 15.81 -12.56
CA GLU A 112 -36.07 16.02 -13.33
C GLU A 112 -36.68 17.41 -13.08
N LYS A 113 -36.66 17.88 -11.82
CA LYS A 113 -37.08 19.25 -11.47
C LYS A 113 -36.20 20.31 -12.13
N GLU A 114 -34.88 20.14 -12.10
CA GLU A 114 -33.92 21.05 -12.74
C GLU A 114 -34.15 21.12 -14.25
N VAL A 115 -34.25 19.97 -14.94
CA VAL A 115 -34.55 19.91 -16.38
C VAL A 115 -35.89 20.58 -16.69
N SER A 116 -36.92 20.31 -15.89
CA SER A 116 -38.24 20.93 -16.09
C SER A 116 -38.21 22.45 -15.91
N ALA A 117 -37.41 22.96 -14.98
CA ALA A 117 -37.25 24.39 -14.73
C ALA A 117 -36.50 25.07 -15.89
N ILE A 118 -35.44 24.44 -16.40
CA ILE A 118 -34.69 24.90 -17.57
C ILE A 118 -35.60 24.93 -18.81
N ALA A 119 -36.35 23.85 -19.06
CA ALA A 119 -37.28 23.78 -20.19
C ALA A 119 -38.36 24.87 -20.11
N LYS A 120 -39.01 25.04 -18.96
CA LYS A 120 -40.01 26.10 -18.74
C LYS A 120 -39.43 27.51 -18.87
N GLY A 121 -38.21 27.72 -18.36
CA GLY A 121 -37.49 28.98 -18.51
C GLY A 121 -37.21 29.31 -19.98
N ASN A 122 -36.79 28.31 -20.76
CA ASN A 122 -36.53 28.45 -22.18
C ASN A 122 -37.81 28.75 -22.98
N THR A 123 -38.92 28.07 -22.67
CA THR A 123 -40.23 28.29 -23.31
C THR A 123 -40.80 29.70 -23.04
N LYS A 124 -40.61 30.24 -21.83
CA LYS A 124 -41.00 31.64 -21.52
C LYS A 124 -40.18 32.65 -22.33
N LYS A 125 -38.88 32.42 -22.49
CA LYS A 125 -37.98 33.28 -23.29
C LYS A 125 -38.38 33.30 -24.76
N GLN A 126 -38.76 32.14 -25.30
CA GLN A 126 -39.22 31.99 -26.69
C GLN A 126 -40.58 32.67 -26.95
N ARG A 127 -41.54 32.59 -26.01
CA ARG A 127 -42.84 33.26 -26.11
C ARG A 127 -42.76 34.79 -25.98
N GLY A 128 -41.82 35.32 -25.19
CA GLY A 128 -41.59 36.77 -25.08
C GLY A 128 -41.02 37.41 -26.35
N GLY A 129 -40.19 36.67 -27.10
CA GLY A 129 -39.66 37.12 -28.39
C GLY A 129 -40.71 37.12 -29.51
N LYS A 130 -41.63 36.15 -29.51
CA LYS A 130 -42.67 36.00 -30.56
C LYS A 130 -43.82 37.02 -30.45
N ARG A 131 -43.94 37.74 -29.32
CA ARG A 131 -44.98 38.76 -29.06
C ARG A 131 -44.53 40.18 -29.41
N LYS A 132 -43.27 40.37 -29.83
CA LYS A 132 -42.68 41.67 -30.21
C LYS A 132 -42.45 41.84 -31.72
N ALA A 133 -43.02 40.94 -32.54
CA ALA A 133 -43.05 41.06 -34.00
C ALA A 133 -44.47 41.37 -34.45
#